data_AF-A0AAD7ZIX7-F1
#
_entry.id   AF-A0AAD7ZIX7-F1
#
_cell.length_a   1.000
_cell.length_b   1.000
_cell.length_c   1.000
_cell.angle_alpha   90.00
_cell.angle_beta   90.00
_cell.angle_gamma   90.00
#
_symmetry.space_group_name_H-M   'P 1'
#
loop_
_entity.id
_entity.type
_entity.pdbx_description
1 polymer ?
#
loop_
_entity_poly.entity_id
_entity_poly.type
_entity_poly.pdbx_seq_one_letter_code
_entity_poly.pdbx_strand_id
1 'polypeptide(L)'
;LTLGVFTIAAVGGMFFTNIVTTEMTLPIIISILRSLEEAGVLRYEEEENPDNIDRPFPSRTASCYLIGATYCASIGGTATVTGCGTNLATRNFINMYFPLALQYYMSYQMWFAACFVVAVVEVFIVWIWLNVSMLGLFWENRSDPEIKEINPYEFEAHAREIVTQLHDEMGPMKASEILVASVYPILILLWLFRNPIHFDGIMWVLATIFSPSALLNSIDYITDVCFGIIMVLFLGSLPSTMEFATFCKSENKNRPKKRSPPILEFKPFTKKVNWFTFVTMGGGFALIRAMQDSDFLLLINMNFIKDLSPGIIMLFFCFATVLLTQIINNTALLFIIMPIAARVATLAGVTEFHIIVCVGVSCSLCFLLPIASVPNRIMYSKAKIPLKDLVS
;
A
#
# COMPACT_ATOMS: atom_id res chain seq x y z
N LEU A 1 -7.15 19.05 9.47
CA LEU A 1 -5.84 18.33 9.49
C LEU A 1 -5.93 16.79 9.29
N THR A 2 -6.72 16.04 10.08
CA THR A 2 -6.81 14.56 10.03
C THR A 2 -7.01 13.97 8.62
N LEU A 3 -7.99 14.48 7.87
CA LEU A 3 -8.27 14.01 6.51
C LEU A 3 -7.08 14.19 5.56
N GLY A 4 -6.30 15.27 5.72
CA GLY A 4 -5.10 15.52 4.94
C GLY A 4 -4.02 14.47 5.21
N VAL A 5 -3.77 14.17 6.49
CA VAL A 5 -2.83 13.11 6.90
C VAL A 5 -3.25 11.75 6.35
N PHE A 6 -4.55 11.42 6.46
CA PHE A 6 -5.09 10.14 6.01
C PHE A 6 -5.00 9.99 4.49
N THR A 7 -5.28 11.08 3.76
CA THR A 7 -5.16 11.12 2.30
C THR A 7 -3.71 10.94 1.86
N ILE A 8 -2.75 11.62 2.50
CA ILE A 8 -1.32 11.47 2.19
C ILE A 8 -0.87 10.03 2.45
N ALA A 9 -1.28 9.44 3.58
CA ALA A 9 -0.95 8.06 3.90
C ALA A 9 -1.55 7.08 2.88
N ALA A 10 -2.82 7.28 2.48
CA ALA A 10 -3.47 6.47 1.46
C ALA A 10 -2.77 6.58 0.11
N VAL A 11 -2.48 7.79 -0.38
CA VAL A 11 -1.76 8.00 -1.63
C VAL A 11 -0.37 7.37 -1.58
N GLY A 12 0.34 7.48 -0.44
CA GLY A 12 1.59 6.78 -0.22
C GLY A 12 1.44 5.26 -0.35
N GLY A 13 0.41 4.69 0.28
CA GLY A 13 0.08 3.25 0.19
C GLY A 13 -0.22 2.77 -1.23
N MET A 14 -0.74 3.64 -2.11
CA MET A 14 -1.00 3.26 -3.51
C MET A 14 0.26 2.88 -4.27
N PHE A 15 1.41 3.47 -3.95
CA PHE A 15 2.62 3.31 -4.76
C PHE A 15 3.81 2.75 -3.99
N PHE A 16 3.81 2.90 -2.67
CA PHE A 16 4.78 2.30 -1.77
C PHE A 16 4.13 1.14 -1.01
N THR A 17 4.93 0.17 -0.60
CA THR A 17 4.42 -0.92 0.25
C THR A 17 3.88 -0.36 1.57
N ASN A 18 2.80 -0.95 2.08
CA ASN A 18 2.16 -0.53 3.34
C ASN A 18 3.17 -0.34 4.49
N ILE A 19 4.21 -1.18 4.54
CA ILE A 19 5.30 -1.11 5.51
C ILE A 19 6.09 0.19 5.37
N VAL A 20 6.55 0.48 4.15
CA VAL A 20 7.36 1.67 3.85
C VAL A 20 6.55 2.93 4.10
N THR A 21 5.30 2.98 3.65
CA THR A 21 4.41 4.12 3.90
C THR A 21 4.22 4.37 5.39
N THR A 22 4.00 3.31 6.17
CA THR A 22 3.82 3.43 7.63
C THR A 22 5.11 3.89 8.32
N GLU A 23 6.26 3.31 7.96
CA GLU A 23 7.58 3.71 8.46
C GLU A 23 7.93 5.16 8.15
N MET A 24 7.50 5.69 7.00
CA MET A 24 7.73 7.08 6.61
C MET A 24 6.75 8.04 7.28
N THR A 25 5.47 7.66 7.37
CA THR A 25 4.40 8.57 7.80
C THR A 25 4.38 8.73 9.33
N LEU A 26 4.62 7.65 10.09
CA LEU A 26 4.53 7.71 11.55
C LEU A 26 5.50 8.71 12.19
N PRO A 27 6.82 8.75 11.88
CA PRO A 27 7.72 9.74 12.46
C PRO A 27 7.32 11.18 12.14
N ILE A 28 6.80 11.42 10.94
CA ILE A 28 6.31 12.75 10.51
C ILE A 28 5.12 13.16 11.38
N ILE A 29 4.13 12.27 11.56
CA ILE A 29 2.97 12.53 12.42
C ILE A 29 3.40 12.78 13.86
N ILE A 30 4.27 11.93 14.41
CA ILE A 30 4.78 12.08 15.77
C ILE A 30 5.49 13.42 15.94
N SER A 31 6.31 13.82 14.97
CA SER A 31 6.99 15.13 15.00
C SER A 31 5.98 16.29 15.02
N ILE A 32 4.96 16.24 14.15
CA ILE A 32 3.92 17.29 14.08
C ILE A 32 3.14 17.35 15.39
N LEU A 33 2.73 16.20 15.94
CA LEU A 33 1.95 16.16 17.19
C LEU A 33 2.75 16.66 18.38
N ARG A 34 4.06 16.34 18.46
CA ARG A 34 4.93 16.86 19.52
C ARG A 34 5.17 18.36 19.41
N SER A 35 5.35 18.89 18.21
CA SER A 35 5.45 20.34 18.02
C SER A 35 4.14 21.05 18.40
N LEU A 36 2.99 20.42 18.17
CA LEU A 36 1.70 20.96 18.65
C LEU A 36 1.56 20.87 20.17
N GLU A 37 2.17 19.87 20.82
CA GLU A 37 2.25 19.76 22.27
C GLU A 37 3.15 20.84 22.89
N GLU A 38 4.32 21.08 22.30
CA GLU A 38 5.21 22.17 22.71
C GLU A 38 4.55 23.56 22.57
N ALA A 39 3.68 23.73 21.58
CA ALA A 39 2.87 24.93 21.40
C ALA A 39 1.66 25.03 22.37
N GLY A 40 1.44 24.01 23.21
CA GLY A 40 0.30 23.95 24.14
C GLY A 40 -1.05 23.75 23.45
N VAL A 41 -1.04 23.28 22.20
CA VAL A 41 -2.25 23.10 21.39
C VAL A 41 -2.89 21.73 21.64
N LEU A 42 -2.12 20.67 21.88
CA LEU A 42 -2.68 19.36 22.20
C LEU A 42 -1.72 18.58 23.07
N ARG A 43 -2.22 17.60 23.82
CA ARG A 43 -1.39 16.67 24.54
C ARG A 43 -1.10 15.42 23.72
N TYR A 44 0.16 15.05 23.59
CA TYR A 44 0.57 13.85 22.87
C TYR A 44 0.58 12.61 23.77
N GLU A 45 1.00 12.72 25.03
CA GLU A 45 1.08 11.59 25.98
C GLU A 45 0.07 11.71 27.15
N GLU A 46 -0.66 10.65 27.49
CA GLU A 46 -1.53 10.61 28.69
C GLU A 46 -0.71 10.54 30.01
N GLU A 47 -1.14 11.29 31.03
CA GLU A 47 -0.49 11.36 32.36
C GLU A 47 -0.81 10.17 33.27
N GLU A 48 -2.05 9.67 33.17
CA GLU A 48 -2.58 8.62 34.04
C GLU A 48 -2.83 7.34 33.25
N ASN A 49 -2.17 6.28 33.68
CA ASN A 49 -2.22 4.98 33.04
C ASN A 49 -3.39 4.14 33.60
N PRO A 50 -4.35 3.68 32.77
CA PRO A 50 -5.38 2.74 33.23
C PRO A 50 -4.81 1.40 33.75
N ASP A 51 -3.62 1.02 33.27
CA ASP A 51 -3.03 -0.31 33.47
C ASP A 51 -1.74 -0.32 34.33
N ASN A 52 -1.34 0.82 34.91
CA ASN A 52 -0.19 0.94 35.83
C ASN A 52 1.15 0.40 35.27
N ILE A 53 1.37 0.58 33.96
CA ILE A 53 2.60 0.24 33.22
C ILE A 53 3.53 1.48 33.18
N ASP A 54 4.84 1.32 33.42
CA ASP A 54 5.84 2.41 33.50
C ASP A 54 6.08 3.24 32.20
N ARG A 55 5.15 3.28 31.25
CA ARG A 55 5.35 3.91 29.93
C ARG A 55 4.20 4.83 29.57
N PRO A 56 4.48 6.08 29.13
CA PRO A 56 3.43 6.97 28.64
C PRO A 56 2.84 6.42 27.33
N PHE A 57 1.51 6.47 27.23
CA PHE A 57 0.72 6.10 26.07
C PHE A 57 0.33 7.35 25.28
N PRO A 58 0.18 7.26 23.95
CA PRO A 58 -0.35 8.37 23.17
C PRO A 58 -1.79 8.70 23.60
N SER A 59 -2.13 9.99 23.67
CA SER A 59 -3.50 10.47 23.87
C SER A 59 -4.45 9.92 22.82
N ARG A 60 -5.76 9.98 23.08
CA ARG A 60 -6.76 9.54 22.09
C ARG A 60 -6.64 10.31 20.79
N THR A 61 -6.36 11.61 20.89
CA THR A 61 -6.10 12.46 19.72
C THR A 61 -4.89 11.95 18.95
N ALA A 62 -3.75 11.74 19.61
CA ALA A 62 -2.55 11.24 18.96
C ALA A 62 -2.79 9.85 18.32
N SER A 63 -3.45 8.95 19.06
CA SER A 63 -3.85 7.62 18.59
C SER A 63 -4.74 7.70 17.35
N CYS A 64 -5.69 8.64 17.27
CA CYS A 64 -6.51 8.86 16.08
C CYS A 64 -5.66 9.15 14.83
N TYR A 65 -4.65 10.03 14.94
CA TYR A 65 -3.76 10.34 13.82
C TYR A 65 -2.89 9.14 13.42
N LEU A 66 -2.33 8.42 14.40
CA LEU A 66 -1.40 7.31 14.19
C LEU A 66 -2.10 6.06 13.62
N ILE A 67 -3.26 5.69 14.19
CA ILE A 67 -4.10 4.58 13.72
C ILE A 67 -4.61 4.90 12.32
N GLY A 68 -5.22 6.07 12.15
CA GLY A 68 -5.82 6.45 10.88
C GLY A 68 -4.83 6.51 9.74
N ALA A 69 -3.63 7.04 9.96
CA ALA A 69 -2.58 7.03 8.95
C ALA A 69 -2.14 5.61 8.55
N THR A 70 -2.00 4.70 9.52
CA THR A 70 -1.56 3.33 9.25
C THR A 70 -2.63 2.50 8.53
N TYR A 71 -3.90 2.68 8.92
CA TYR A 71 -5.02 2.03 8.25
C TYR A 71 -5.18 2.58 6.84
N CYS A 72 -5.13 3.91 6.67
CA CYS A 72 -5.20 4.53 5.35
C CYS A 72 -4.02 4.14 4.46
N ALA A 73 -2.80 3.99 5.00
CA ALA A 73 -1.67 3.44 4.25
C ALA A 73 -1.93 2.02 3.75
N SER A 74 -2.61 1.19 4.55
CA SER A 74 -2.96 -0.17 4.15
C SER A 74 -4.11 -0.23 3.13
N ILE A 75 -5.13 0.62 3.31
CA ILE A 75 -6.25 0.82 2.37
C ILE A 75 -5.74 1.35 1.03
N GLY A 76 -4.85 2.35 1.05
CA GLY A 76 -4.20 2.84 -0.17
C GLY A 76 -3.52 1.73 -0.97
N GLY A 77 -2.90 0.77 -0.26
CA GLY A 77 -2.28 -0.41 -0.86
C GLY A 77 -3.23 -1.32 -1.65
N THR A 78 -4.55 -1.25 -1.43
CA THR A 78 -5.53 -2.04 -2.18
C THR A 78 -5.83 -1.42 -3.56
N ALA A 79 -5.65 -0.10 -3.70
CA ALA A 79 -6.04 0.66 -4.88
C ALA A 79 -5.24 0.31 -6.14
N THR A 80 -3.96 -0.07 -6.03
CA THR A 80 -3.13 -0.44 -7.17
C THR A 80 -2.61 -1.87 -7.05
N VAL A 81 -2.24 -2.47 -8.17
CA VAL A 81 -1.66 -3.82 -8.18
C VAL A 81 -0.31 -3.89 -7.45
N THR A 82 0.43 -2.77 -7.42
CA THR A 82 1.78 -2.69 -6.85
C THR A 82 1.80 -2.30 -5.38
N GLY A 83 0.70 -1.76 -4.84
CA GLY A 83 0.62 -1.31 -3.44
C GLY A 83 0.74 -2.45 -2.42
N CYS A 84 0.08 -3.59 -2.68
CA CYS A 84 0.11 -4.75 -1.81
C CYS A 84 0.47 -6.05 -2.53
N GLY A 85 1.21 -6.94 -1.83
CA GLY A 85 1.63 -8.24 -2.37
C GLY A 85 0.47 -9.21 -2.65
N THR A 86 -0.64 -9.07 -1.93
CA THR A 86 -1.89 -9.82 -2.16
C THR A 86 -2.53 -9.49 -3.50
N ASN A 87 -2.53 -8.22 -3.91
CA ASN A 87 -3.08 -7.78 -5.20
C ASN A 87 -2.27 -8.39 -6.35
N LEU A 88 -0.94 -8.29 -6.26
CA LEU A 88 -0.04 -8.89 -7.24
C LEU A 88 -0.21 -10.41 -7.31
N ALA A 89 -0.34 -11.08 -6.16
CA ALA A 89 -0.56 -12.53 -6.11
C ALA A 89 -1.92 -12.93 -6.69
N THR A 90 -2.99 -12.16 -6.39
CA THR A 90 -4.33 -12.34 -6.97
C THR A 90 -4.30 -12.21 -8.49
N ARG A 91 -3.61 -11.19 -9.00
CA ARG A 91 -3.44 -11.02 -10.44
C ARG A 91 -2.71 -12.18 -11.10
N ASN A 92 -1.60 -12.61 -10.51
CA ASN A 92 -0.84 -13.74 -11.03
C ASN A 92 -1.65 -15.03 -10.99
N PHE A 93 -2.47 -15.25 -9.96
CA PHE A 93 -3.40 -16.38 -9.91
C PHE A 93 -4.41 -16.32 -11.05
N ILE A 94 -5.03 -15.16 -11.29
CA ILE A 94 -5.98 -14.99 -12.41
C ILE A 94 -5.30 -15.27 -13.75
N ASN A 95 -4.07 -14.79 -13.94
CA ASN A 95 -3.30 -15.04 -15.17
C ASN A 95 -2.94 -16.53 -15.36
N MET A 96 -2.77 -17.27 -14.27
CA MET A 96 -2.50 -18.71 -14.32
C MET A 96 -3.78 -19.55 -14.54
N TYR A 97 -4.91 -19.08 -14.02
CA TYR A 97 -6.16 -19.85 -13.96
C TYR A 97 -7.12 -19.55 -15.11
N PHE A 98 -7.13 -18.33 -15.66
CA PHE A 98 -8.09 -17.90 -16.69
C PHE A 98 -7.43 -17.62 -18.05
N PRO A 99 -8.19 -17.81 -19.15
CA PRO A 99 -7.72 -17.51 -20.50
C PRO A 99 -7.43 -16.01 -20.70
N LEU A 100 -6.64 -15.69 -21.73
CA LEU A 100 -6.10 -14.36 -22.02
C LEU A 100 -7.15 -13.23 -22.02
N ALA A 101 -8.37 -13.52 -22.47
CA ALA A 101 -9.47 -12.54 -22.50
C ALA A 101 -9.85 -11.99 -21.12
N LEU A 102 -9.73 -12.80 -20.05
CA LEU A 102 -9.98 -12.40 -18.67
C LEU A 102 -8.78 -11.70 -18.03
N GLN A 103 -7.57 -11.95 -18.54
CA GLN A 103 -6.34 -11.27 -18.10
C GLN A 103 -6.36 -9.78 -18.46
N TYR A 104 -7.10 -9.41 -19.52
CA TYR A 104 -7.27 -8.02 -19.94
C TYR A 104 -8.01 -7.16 -18.89
N TYR A 105 -8.94 -7.76 -18.13
CA TYR A 105 -9.62 -7.11 -17.02
C TYR A 105 -8.74 -6.91 -15.78
N MET A 106 -7.53 -7.49 -15.79
CA MET A 106 -6.52 -7.31 -14.75
C MET A 106 -5.39 -6.36 -15.16
N SER A 107 -5.64 -5.55 -16.20
CA SER A 107 -4.78 -4.43 -16.54
C SER A 107 -4.63 -3.50 -15.32
N TYR A 108 -3.50 -2.80 -15.26
CA TYR A 108 -3.25 -1.85 -14.17
C TYR A 108 -4.37 -0.80 -14.06
N GLN A 109 -4.90 -0.37 -15.21
CA GLN A 109 -6.02 0.58 -15.30
C GLN A 109 -7.30 0.05 -14.68
N MET A 110 -7.67 -1.21 -14.98
CA MET A 110 -8.94 -1.78 -14.54
C MET A 110 -8.92 -2.09 -13.06
N TRP A 111 -7.81 -2.63 -12.56
CA TRP A 111 -7.60 -2.78 -11.13
C TRP A 111 -7.69 -1.42 -10.44
N PHE A 112 -6.97 -0.41 -10.95
CA PHE A 112 -7.00 0.92 -10.39
C PHE A 112 -8.40 1.50 -10.39
N ALA A 113 -9.12 1.46 -11.51
CA ALA A 113 -10.48 2.00 -11.60
C ALA A 113 -11.45 1.30 -10.64
N ALA A 114 -11.34 -0.03 -10.48
CA ALA A 114 -12.19 -0.79 -9.57
C ALA A 114 -11.86 -0.56 -8.09
N CYS A 115 -10.58 -0.64 -7.72
CA CYS A 115 -10.16 -0.61 -6.33
C CYS A 115 -9.93 0.82 -5.80
N PHE A 116 -9.63 1.80 -6.65
CA PHE A 116 -9.43 3.19 -6.22
C PHE A 116 -10.71 3.79 -5.62
N VAL A 117 -11.86 3.58 -6.26
CA VAL A 117 -13.15 4.07 -5.75
C VAL A 117 -13.45 3.45 -4.40
N VAL A 118 -13.23 2.14 -4.26
CA VAL A 118 -13.39 1.42 -2.99
C VAL A 118 -12.44 1.97 -1.93
N ALA A 119 -11.16 2.17 -2.24
CA ALA A 119 -10.18 2.72 -1.31
C ALA A 119 -10.54 4.15 -0.85
N VAL A 120 -11.06 5.01 -1.73
CA VAL A 120 -11.53 6.35 -1.35
C VAL A 120 -12.70 6.27 -0.37
N VAL A 121 -13.67 5.39 -0.64
CA VAL A 121 -14.80 5.15 0.26
C VAL A 121 -14.33 4.60 1.60
N GLU A 122 -13.40 3.63 1.62
CA GLU A 122 -12.83 3.06 2.84
C GLU A 122 -12.05 4.08 3.66
N VAL A 123 -11.23 4.94 3.03
CA VAL A 123 -10.55 6.05 3.72
C VAL A 123 -11.56 7.00 4.36
N PHE A 124 -12.64 7.32 3.66
CA PHE A 124 -13.68 8.19 4.19
C PHE A 124 -14.44 7.53 5.35
N ILE A 125 -14.72 6.24 5.27
CA ILE A 125 -15.34 5.46 6.35
C ILE A 125 -14.43 5.43 7.58
N VAL A 126 -13.13 5.15 7.41
CA VAL A 126 -12.14 5.18 8.51
C VAL A 126 -12.05 6.56 9.11
N TRP A 127 -12.05 7.60 8.28
CA TRP A 127 -12.06 8.98 8.75
C TRP A 127 -13.29 9.28 9.60
N ILE A 128 -14.51 8.98 9.14
CA ILE A 128 -15.72 9.16 9.96
C ILE A 128 -15.63 8.34 11.24
N TRP A 129 -15.29 7.06 11.14
CA TRP A 129 -15.24 6.15 12.27
C TRP A 129 -14.30 6.66 13.36
N LEU A 130 -13.07 7.06 13.02
CA LEU A 130 -12.10 7.59 14.00
C LEU A 130 -12.50 8.94 14.58
N ASN A 131 -13.09 9.83 13.77
CA ASN A 131 -13.58 11.11 14.30
C ASN A 131 -14.74 10.90 15.29
N VAL A 132 -15.58 9.89 15.06
CA VAL A 132 -16.69 9.54 15.96
C VAL A 132 -16.20 8.80 17.20
N SER A 133 -15.28 7.85 17.05
CA SER A 133 -14.83 6.98 18.15
C SER A 133 -13.82 7.65 19.09
N MET A 134 -12.90 8.46 18.54
CA MET A 134 -11.77 9.05 19.27
C MET A 134 -11.84 10.57 19.44
N LEU A 135 -12.39 11.30 18.46
CA LEU A 135 -12.46 12.78 18.50
C LEU A 135 -13.82 13.34 18.93
N GLY A 136 -14.79 12.48 19.25
CA GLY A 136 -16.05 12.88 19.88
C GLY A 136 -17.04 13.61 18.96
N LEU A 137 -16.97 13.46 17.63
CA LEU A 137 -17.83 14.15 16.65
C LEU A 137 -19.35 14.08 16.95
N PHE A 138 -19.80 13.00 17.61
CA PHE A 138 -21.19 12.86 18.11
C PHE A 138 -21.28 12.43 19.59
N TRP A 139 -20.13 12.30 20.26
CA TRP A 139 -20.04 11.89 21.67
C TRP A 139 -18.96 12.70 22.36
N GLU A 140 -19.36 13.87 22.84
CA GLU A 140 -18.48 14.85 23.47
C GLU A 140 -17.71 14.30 24.68
N ASN A 141 -18.23 13.27 25.35
CA ASN A 141 -17.53 12.61 26.47
C ASN A 141 -16.38 11.68 26.04
N ARG A 142 -16.11 11.53 24.73
CA ARG A 142 -15.03 10.67 24.23
C ARG A 142 -13.77 11.42 23.78
N SER A 143 -13.88 12.73 23.49
CA SER A 143 -12.74 13.54 23.08
C SER A 143 -11.88 13.95 24.28
N ASP A 144 -10.59 14.19 24.03
CA ASP A 144 -9.71 14.77 25.03
C ASP A 144 -10.23 16.16 25.45
N PRO A 145 -10.11 16.55 26.74
CA PRO A 145 -10.67 17.81 27.26
C PRO A 145 -10.14 19.03 26.50
N GLU A 146 -8.86 19.00 26.17
CA GLU A 146 -8.14 20.08 25.46
C GLU A 146 -8.74 20.35 24.07
N ILE A 147 -9.19 19.32 23.35
CA ILE A 147 -9.86 19.48 22.04
C ILE A 147 -11.12 20.35 22.14
N LYS A 148 -11.79 20.36 23.29
CA LYS A 148 -13.04 21.11 23.47
C LYS A 148 -12.83 22.61 23.62
N GLU A 149 -11.66 23.01 24.11
CA GLU A 149 -11.34 24.41 24.40
C GLU A 149 -10.62 25.11 23.25
N ILE A 150 -10.11 24.34 22.27
CA ILE A 150 -9.35 24.89 21.15
C ILE A 150 -10.28 25.41 20.06
N ASN A 151 -10.01 26.63 19.62
CA ASN A 151 -10.59 27.16 18.40
C ASN A 151 -10.03 26.41 17.17
N PRO A 152 -10.86 25.74 16.33
CA PRO A 152 -10.39 24.98 15.18
C PRO A 152 -9.53 25.79 14.21
N TYR A 153 -9.80 27.09 14.07
CA TYR A 153 -9.03 27.98 13.22
C TYR A 153 -7.63 28.25 13.77
N GLU A 154 -7.48 28.36 15.10
CA GLU A 154 -6.18 28.55 15.75
C GLU A 154 -5.32 27.29 15.66
N PHE A 155 -5.95 26.11 15.81
CA PHE A 155 -5.30 24.82 15.61
C PHE A 155 -4.71 24.70 14.20
N GLU A 156 -5.52 24.99 13.17
CA GLU A 156 -5.06 24.88 11.78
C GLU A 156 -3.99 25.93 11.44
N ALA A 157 -4.05 27.12 12.03
CA ALA A 157 -3.03 28.14 11.87
C ALA A 157 -1.68 27.69 12.44
N HIS A 158 -1.65 27.20 13.69
CA HIS A 158 -0.42 26.69 14.31
C HIS A 158 0.14 25.48 13.56
N ALA A 159 -0.71 24.53 13.18
CA ALA A 159 -0.28 23.36 12.40
C ALA A 159 0.33 23.78 11.05
N ARG A 160 -0.25 24.77 10.37
CA ARG A 160 0.29 25.31 9.11
C ARG A 160 1.63 26.01 9.32
N GLU A 161 1.77 26.77 10.40
CA GLU A 161 3.03 27.46 10.73
C GLU A 161 4.16 26.44 10.95
N ILE A 162 3.93 25.41 11.77
CA ILE A 162 4.89 24.33 12.01
C ILE A 162 5.29 23.63 10.71
N VAL A 163 4.31 23.28 9.87
CA VAL A 163 4.60 22.63 8.57
C VAL A 163 5.42 23.53 7.66
N THR A 164 5.16 24.84 7.69
CA THR A 164 5.91 25.82 6.89
C THR A 164 7.35 25.96 7.40
N GLN A 165 7.55 26.02 8.73
CA GLN A 165 8.87 26.04 9.35
C GLN A 165 9.66 24.77 9.01
N LEU A 166 9.07 23.59 9.16
CA LEU A 166 9.69 22.31 8.78
C LEU A 166 10.03 22.26 7.29
N HIS A 167 9.21 22.87 6.43
CA HIS A 167 9.49 22.97 5.00
C HIS A 167 10.69 23.88 4.71
N ASP A 168 10.76 25.02 5.38
CA ASP A 168 11.84 26.00 5.20
C ASP A 168 13.18 25.45 5.74
N GLU A 169 13.17 24.66 6.82
CA GLU A 169 14.36 23.98 7.36
C GLU A 169 14.96 22.95 6.39
N MET A 170 14.15 22.29 5.56
CA MET A 170 14.64 21.31 4.59
C MET A 170 15.43 21.97 3.43
N GLY A 171 15.14 23.23 3.13
CA GLY A 171 15.75 23.97 2.01
C GLY A 171 15.30 23.48 0.62
N PRO A 172 15.91 24.01 -0.46
CA PRO A 172 15.50 23.66 -1.82
C PRO A 172 15.84 22.21 -2.18
N MET A 173 14.92 21.55 -2.89
CA MET A 173 15.12 20.18 -3.36
C MET A 173 16.39 20.03 -4.21
N LYS A 174 17.19 19.01 -3.90
CA LYS A 174 18.39 18.67 -4.67
C LYS A 174 18.01 18.09 -6.03
N ALA A 175 18.90 18.22 -7.01
CA ALA A 175 18.68 17.65 -8.34
C ALA A 175 18.44 16.12 -8.31
N SER A 176 19.09 15.39 -7.39
CA SER A 176 18.86 13.96 -7.16
C SER A 176 17.46 13.68 -6.62
N GLU A 177 16.97 14.50 -5.69
CA GLU A 177 15.62 14.38 -5.12
C GLU A 177 14.57 14.63 -6.19
N ILE A 178 14.76 15.65 -7.03
CA ILE A 178 13.89 15.95 -8.18
C ILE A 178 13.88 14.77 -9.16
N LEU A 179 15.04 14.20 -9.46
CA LEU A 179 15.12 13.07 -10.40
C LEU A 179 14.40 11.84 -9.85
N VAL A 180 14.61 11.48 -8.58
CA VAL A 180 13.88 10.38 -7.93
C VAL A 180 12.38 10.66 -7.87
N ALA A 181 11.98 11.89 -7.54
CA ALA A 181 10.59 12.33 -7.52
C ALA A 181 9.96 12.24 -8.92
N SER A 182 10.71 12.48 -9.99
CA SER A 182 10.22 12.37 -11.38
C SER A 182 10.02 10.93 -11.85
N VAL A 183 10.84 9.99 -11.37
CA VAL A 183 10.78 8.58 -11.79
C VAL A 183 9.45 7.93 -11.43
N TYR A 184 8.87 8.28 -10.27
CA TYR A 184 7.61 7.67 -9.82
C TYR A 184 6.42 8.02 -10.72
N PRO A 185 6.10 9.30 -11.01
CA PRO A 185 5.07 9.67 -11.96
C PRO A 185 5.29 9.03 -13.33
N ILE A 186 6.53 9.00 -13.83
CA ILE A 186 6.85 8.35 -15.11
C ILE A 186 6.50 6.86 -15.05
N LEU A 187 6.90 6.16 -13.99
CA LEU A 187 6.61 4.74 -13.81
C LEU A 187 5.09 4.46 -13.75
N ILE A 188 4.34 5.31 -13.03
CA ILE A 188 2.88 5.21 -12.96
C ILE A 188 2.25 5.39 -14.35
N LEU A 189 2.71 6.38 -15.12
CA LEU A 189 2.24 6.60 -16.49
C LEU A 189 2.59 5.42 -17.38
N LEU A 190 3.78 4.83 -17.25
CA LEU A 190 4.17 3.63 -18.00
C LEU A 190 3.26 2.44 -17.66
N TRP A 191 2.91 2.24 -16.39
CA TRP A 191 1.98 1.17 -15.98
C TRP A 191 0.55 1.42 -16.49
N LEU A 192 0.05 2.66 -16.37
CA LEU A 192 -1.28 3.02 -16.86
C LEU A 192 -1.39 2.89 -18.37
N PHE A 193 -0.38 3.31 -19.13
CA PHE A 193 -0.41 3.33 -20.59
C PHE A 193 0.24 2.12 -21.26
N ARG A 194 0.66 1.11 -20.50
CA ARG A 194 1.24 -0.12 -21.05
C ARG A 194 0.31 -0.78 -22.07
N ASN A 195 -0.91 -1.12 -21.65
CA ASN A 195 -1.92 -1.76 -22.48
C ASN A 195 -3.33 -1.22 -22.14
N PRO A 196 -3.65 0.01 -22.60
CA PRO A 196 -4.93 0.66 -22.36
C PRO A 196 -6.08 -0.01 -23.12
N ILE A 197 -7.29 0.13 -22.61
CA ILE A 197 -8.48 -0.49 -23.22
C ILE A 197 -8.93 0.17 -24.52
N HIS A 198 -8.87 1.49 -24.55
CA HIS A 198 -9.56 2.29 -25.57
C HIS A 198 -8.66 2.74 -26.71
N PHE A 199 -7.35 2.51 -26.62
CA PHE A 199 -6.40 2.95 -27.64
C PHE A 199 -5.11 2.12 -27.61
N ASP A 200 -4.33 2.24 -28.67
CA ASP A 200 -3.04 1.59 -28.83
C ASP A 200 -2.02 2.17 -27.85
N GLY A 201 -1.68 1.39 -26.82
CA GLY A 201 -0.76 1.78 -25.77
C GLY A 201 0.72 1.75 -26.16
N ILE A 202 1.55 1.93 -25.15
CA ILE A 202 3.01 1.82 -25.25
C ILE A 202 3.41 0.46 -25.83
N MET A 203 2.70 -0.62 -25.48
CA MET A 203 2.98 -1.96 -26.00
C MET A 203 2.82 -2.02 -27.53
N TRP A 204 1.80 -1.37 -28.11
CA TRP A 204 1.60 -1.31 -29.55
C TRP A 204 2.66 -0.45 -30.24
N VAL A 205 3.04 0.69 -29.63
CA VAL A 205 4.12 1.56 -30.13
C VAL A 205 5.46 0.81 -30.12
N LEU A 206 5.75 0.05 -29.06
CA LEU A 206 6.95 -0.77 -28.98
C LEU A 206 6.92 -1.91 -30.01
N ALA A 207 5.77 -2.56 -30.19
CA ALA A 207 5.62 -3.60 -31.20
C ALA A 207 5.88 -3.06 -32.62
N THR A 208 5.37 -1.87 -32.94
CA THR A 208 5.57 -1.23 -34.25
C THR A 208 7.00 -0.74 -34.48
N ILE A 209 7.66 -0.16 -33.47
CA ILE A 209 9.05 0.33 -33.58
C ILE A 209 10.05 -0.82 -33.66
N PHE A 210 9.88 -1.86 -32.84
CA PHE A 210 10.90 -2.90 -32.70
C PHE A 210 10.65 -4.14 -33.56
N SER A 211 9.48 -4.36 -34.18
CA SER A 211 9.22 -5.64 -34.89
C SER A 211 8.03 -5.66 -35.89
N PRO A 212 8.23 -5.47 -37.20
CA PRO A 212 7.18 -5.67 -38.21
C PRO A 212 6.86 -7.13 -38.57
N SER A 213 7.72 -8.14 -38.31
CA SER A 213 7.50 -9.47 -38.95
C SER A 213 8.02 -10.76 -38.29
N ALA A 214 8.68 -10.79 -37.13
CA ALA A 214 9.19 -12.07 -36.59
C ALA A 214 9.18 -12.26 -35.06
N LEU A 215 8.60 -11.34 -34.30
CA LEU A 215 8.60 -11.38 -32.84
C LEU A 215 7.20 -11.26 -32.21
N LEU A 216 6.14 -11.58 -32.96
CA LEU A 216 4.76 -11.51 -32.47
C LEU A 216 4.48 -12.43 -31.28
N ASN A 217 5.27 -13.50 -31.10
CA ASN A 217 5.17 -14.40 -29.94
C ASN A 217 5.84 -13.85 -28.66
N SER A 218 6.44 -12.65 -28.70
CA SER A 218 7.23 -12.12 -27.58
C SER A 218 6.62 -10.91 -26.85
N ILE A 219 5.52 -10.35 -27.39
CA ILE A 219 4.84 -9.19 -26.79
C ILE A 219 4.28 -9.55 -25.41
N ASP A 220 3.94 -10.83 -25.19
CA ASP A 220 3.53 -11.38 -23.90
C ASP A 220 4.60 -11.25 -22.79
N TYR A 221 5.89 -11.07 -23.13
CA TYR A 221 6.96 -10.91 -22.15
C TYR A 221 7.14 -9.48 -21.64
N ILE A 222 6.57 -8.46 -22.31
CA ILE A 222 6.63 -7.07 -21.82
C ILE A 222 5.62 -6.91 -20.69
N THR A 223 6.03 -7.24 -19.48
CA THR A 223 5.22 -7.13 -18.25
C THR A 223 5.46 -5.81 -17.52
N ASP A 224 4.60 -5.46 -16.56
CA ASP A 224 4.77 -4.25 -15.73
C ASP A 224 6.10 -4.24 -14.96
N VAL A 225 6.67 -5.44 -14.72
CA VAL A 225 7.94 -5.65 -14.04
C VAL A 225 9.10 -5.09 -14.87
N CYS A 226 9.01 -5.15 -16.21
CA CYS A 226 10.05 -4.64 -17.11
C CYS A 226 10.30 -3.15 -16.90
N PHE A 227 9.24 -2.35 -16.75
CA PHE A 227 9.37 -0.91 -16.50
C PHE A 227 10.02 -0.62 -15.14
N GLY A 228 9.70 -1.41 -14.11
CA GLY A 228 10.36 -1.31 -12.80
C GLY A 228 11.86 -1.60 -12.88
N ILE A 229 12.25 -2.66 -13.59
CA ILE A 229 13.67 -3.01 -13.80
C ILE A 229 14.39 -1.89 -14.56
N ILE A 230 13.79 -1.36 -15.62
CA ILE A 230 14.36 -0.24 -16.39
C ILE A 230 14.59 0.97 -15.49
N MET A 231 13.62 1.32 -14.62
CA MET A 231 13.78 2.45 -13.68
C MET A 231 14.88 2.21 -12.64
N VAL A 232 15.02 0.99 -12.13
CA VAL A 232 16.11 0.63 -11.20
C VAL A 232 17.47 0.73 -11.89
N LEU A 233 17.60 0.24 -13.13
CA LEU A 233 18.83 0.37 -13.92
C LEU A 233 19.14 1.83 -14.25
N PHE A 234 18.11 2.61 -14.61
CA PHE A 234 18.22 4.03 -14.88
C PHE A 234 18.74 4.79 -13.66
N LEU A 235 18.12 4.62 -12.49
CA LEU A 235 18.57 5.23 -11.23
C LEU A 235 19.96 4.74 -10.79
N GLY A 236 20.31 3.49 -11.07
CA GLY A 236 21.64 2.94 -10.80
C GLY A 236 22.73 3.48 -11.73
N SER A 237 22.36 4.03 -12.89
CA SER A 237 23.29 4.60 -13.87
C SER A 237 23.55 6.10 -13.68
N LEU A 238 22.62 6.82 -13.03
CA LEU A 238 22.67 8.27 -12.90
C LEU A 238 23.47 8.71 -11.67
N PRO A 239 24.36 9.72 -11.79
CA PRO A 239 25.13 10.24 -10.66
C PRO A 239 24.23 11.02 -9.70
N SER A 240 24.49 10.89 -8.40
CA SER A 240 23.74 11.60 -7.35
C SER A 240 24.04 13.10 -7.28
N THR A 241 25.23 13.52 -7.70
CA THR A 241 25.60 14.93 -7.82
C THR A 241 25.68 15.34 -9.28
N MET A 242 25.01 16.44 -9.62
CA MET A 242 25.05 17.04 -10.96
C MET A 242 26.31 17.89 -11.20
N GLU A 243 27.37 17.67 -10.42
CA GLU A 243 28.67 18.36 -10.58
C GLU A 243 29.27 18.14 -11.99
N PHE A 244 28.91 17.05 -12.66
CA PHE A 244 29.29 16.82 -14.05
C PHE A 244 28.65 17.82 -15.04
N ALA A 245 27.45 18.34 -14.75
CA ALA A 245 26.73 19.25 -15.64
C ALA A 245 27.30 20.68 -15.55
N THR A 246 27.76 21.08 -14.37
CA THR A 246 28.54 22.31 -14.18
C THR A 246 29.95 22.20 -14.79
N PHE A 247 30.53 21.00 -14.85
CA PHE A 247 31.78 20.74 -15.57
C PHE A 247 31.65 20.99 -17.09
N CYS A 248 30.56 20.55 -17.74
CA CYS A 248 30.34 20.83 -19.17
C CYS A 248 30.16 22.32 -19.50
N LYS A 249 29.91 23.18 -18.50
CA LYS A 249 29.72 24.63 -18.65
C LYS A 249 30.93 25.47 -18.22
N SER A 250 31.90 24.90 -17.52
CA SER A 250 33.03 25.64 -16.94
C SER A 250 34.34 25.18 -17.56
N GLU A 251 35.04 26.09 -18.24
CA GLU A 251 36.18 25.75 -19.06
C GLU A 251 37.41 25.29 -18.25
N ASN A 252 37.53 25.58 -16.94
CA ASN A 252 38.77 25.16 -16.24
C ASN A 252 38.92 25.21 -14.70
N LYS A 253 37.92 25.06 -13.82
CA LYS A 253 38.22 25.04 -12.36
C LYS A 253 37.47 23.97 -11.58
N ASN A 254 38.23 23.00 -11.07
CA ASN A 254 37.90 21.91 -10.15
C ASN A 254 37.26 20.67 -10.79
N ARG A 255 38.12 19.78 -11.33
CA ARG A 255 37.72 18.40 -11.65
C ARG A 255 37.30 17.68 -10.36
N PRO A 256 36.15 16.99 -10.33
CA PRO A 256 35.79 16.17 -9.19
C PRO A 256 36.86 15.09 -8.98
N LYS A 257 37.51 15.10 -7.81
CA LYS A 257 38.59 14.15 -7.45
C LYS A 257 38.05 12.79 -7.00
N LYS A 258 36.76 12.70 -6.69
CA LYS A 258 36.08 11.49 -6.25
C LYS A 258 34.95 11.18 -7.22
N ARG A 259 34.72 9.89 -7.46
CA ARG A 259 33.59 9.40 -8.25
C ARG A 259 32.29 9.74 -7.52
N SER A 260 31.35 10.41 -8.21
CA SER A 260 29.99 10.59 -7.70
C SER A 260 29.32 9.22 -7.58
N PRO A 261 28.74 8.88 -6.40
CA PRO A 261 27.98 7.65 -6.27
C PRO A 261 26.72 7.72 -7.15
N PRO A 262 26.20 6.58 -7.64
CA PRO A 262 24.92 6.57 -8.32
C PRO A 262 23.79 6.95 -7.34
N ILE A 263 22.66 7.41 -7.88
CA ILE A 263 21.47 7.72 -7.07
C ILE A 263 20.99 6.48 -6.33
N LEU A 264 20.97 5.33 -7.01
CA LEU A 264 20.66 4.06 -6.41
C LEU A 264 21.91 3.17 -6.36
N GLU A 265 22.50 3.03 -5.18
CA GLU A 265 23.60 2.09 -4.97
C GLU A 265 23.08 0.65 -4.86
N PHE A 266 23.62 -0.25 -5.71
CA PHE A 266 23.13 -1.62 -5.80
C PHE A 266 23.33 -2.44 -4.50
N LYS A 267 24.46 -2.27 -3.80
CA LYS A 267 24.76 -3.02 -2.57
C LYS A 267 23.81 -2.65 -1.41
N PRO A 268 23.59 -1.36 -1.07
CA PRO A 268 22.57 -0.97 -0.11
C PRO A 268 21.16 -1.36 -0.54
N PHE A 269 20.85 -1.22 -1.83
CA PHE A 269 19.54 -1.59 -2.38
C PHE A 269 19.21 -3.06 -2.14
N THR A 270 20.08 -3.99 -2.54
CA THR A 270 19.83 -5.44 -2.38
C THR A 270 19.71 -5.89 -0.93
N LYS A 271 20.34 -5.18 0.01
CA LYS A 271 20.17 -5.42 1.45
C LYS A 271 18.81 -5.01 1.99
N LYS A 272 18.16 -4.01 1.37
CA LYS A 272 16.83 -3.54 1.75
C LYS A 272 15.69 -4.34 1.10
N VAL A 273 15.98 -5.09 0.04
CA VAL A 273 14.99 -5.95 -0.62
C VAL A 273 14.58 -7.08 0.31
N ASN A 274 13.27 -7.26 0.50
CA ASN A 274 12.72 -8.39 1.25
C ASN A 274 12.70 -9.65 0.37
N TRP A 275 13.83 -10.36 0.32
CA TRP A 275 13.98 -11.59 -0.46
C TRP A 275 12.98 -12.69 -0.08
N PHE A 276 12.52 -12.69 1.19
CA PHE A 276 11.53 -13.65 1.67
C PHE A 276 10.22 -13.55 0.90
N THR A 277 9.78 -12.34 0.51
CA THR A 277 8.54 -12.16 -0.27
C THR A 277 8.58 -12.92 -1.60
N PHE A 278 9.72 -12.93 -2.29
CA PHE A 278 9.87 -13.67 -3.55
C PHE A 278 9.79 -15.18 -3.34
N VAL A 279 10.44 -15.68 -2.28
CA VAL A 279 10.39 -17.11 -1.91
C VAL A 279 8.97 -17.52 -1.51
N THR A 280 8.27 -16.71 -0.71
CA THR A 280 6.88 -16.96 -0.33
C THR A 280 5.95 -16.96 -1.53
N MET A 281 6.12 -16.02 -2.47
CA MET A 281 5.32 -16.01 -3.71
C MET A 281 5.57 -17.26 -4.55
N GLY A 282 6.84 -17.62 -4.79
CA GLY A 282 7.18 -18.83 -5.56
C GLY A 282 6.65 -20.11 -4.91
N GLY A 283 6.82 -20.26 -3.59
CA GLY A 283 6.29 -21.40 -2.84
C GLY A 283 4.76 -21.45 -2.82
N GLY A 284 4.10 -20.29 -2.75
CA GLY A 284 2.65 -20.18 -2.81
C GLY A 284 2.06 -20.63 -4.14
N PHE A 285 2.65 -20.20 -5.26
CA PHE A 285 2.22 -20.68 -6.57
C PHE A 285 2.52 -22.17 -6.77
N ALA A 286 3.65 -22.67 -6.25
CA ALA A 286 3.95 -24.10 -6.25
C ALA A 286 2.91 -24.89 -5.44
N LEU A 287 2.47 -24.39 -4.29
CA LEU A 287 1.39 -25.00 -3.49
C LEU A 287 0.08 -25.04 -4.27
N ILE A 288 -0.32 -23.92 -4.88
CA ILE A 288 -1.53 -23.85 -5.71
C ILE A 288 -1.47 -24.88 -6.83
N ARG A 289 -0.32 -24.98 -7.51
CA ARG A 289 -0.14 -25.96 -8.58
C ARG A 289 -0.22 -27.40 -8.07
N ALA A 290 0.40 -27.69 -6.93
CA ALA A 290 0.31 -29.00 -6.29
C ALA A 290 -1.13 -29.35 -5.90
N MET A 291 -1.94 -28.40 -5.43
CA MET A 291 -3.37 -28.63 -5.14
C MET A 291 -4.20 -28.95 -6.39
N GLN A 292 -3.82 -28.37 -7.54
CA GLN A 292 -4.43 -28.68 -8.83
C GLN A 292 -4.00 -30.05 -9.35
N ASP A 293 -2.69 -30.33 -9.38
CA ASP A 293 -2.13 -31.56 -9.94
C ASP A 293 -2.44 -32.81 -9.08
N SER A 294 -2.70 -32.64 -7.79
CA SER A 294 -3.12 -33.72 -6.89
C SER A 294 -4.62 -33.97 -6.86
N ASP A 295 -5.41 -33.21 -7.63
CA ASP A 295 -6.88 -33.23 -7.59
C ASP A 295 -7.47 -32.99 -6.17
N PHE A 296 -6.69 -32.39 -5.26
CA PHE A 296 -7.12 -32.12 -3.89
C PHE A 296 -8.42 -31.31 -3.84
N LEU A 297 -8.57 -30.35 -4.76
CA LEU A 297 -9.78 -29.53 -4.87
C LEU A 297 -11.03 -30.33 -5.28
N LEU A 298 -10.89 -31.52 -5.87
CA LEU A 298 -12.03 -32.40 -6.17
C LEU A 298 -12.57 -33.08 -4.92
N LEU A 299 -11.75 -33.26 -3.87
CA LEU A 299 -12.19 -33.81 -2.58
C LEU A 299 -13.15 -32.86 -1.85
N ILE A 300 -13.10 -31.57 -2.17
CA ILE A 300 -14.05 -30.57 -1.67
C ILE A 300 -15.38 -30.76 -2.40
N ASN A 301 -16.19 -31.70 -1.92
CA ASN A 301 -17.53 -31.94 -2.42
C ASN A 301 -18.56 -31.34 -1.46
N MET A 302 -19.01 -30.13 -1.78
CA MET A 302 -20.02 -29.41 -1.01
C MET A 302 -21.29 -29.23 -1.83
N ASN A 303 -21.97 -30.36 -2.12
CA ASN A 303 -23.20 -30.36 -2.91
C ASN A 303 -24.30 -29.42 -2.37
N PHE A 304 -24.32 -29.16 -1.06
CA PHE A 304 -25.26 -28.22 -0.43
C PHE A 304 -25.06 -26.75 -0.87
N ILE A 305 -23.90 -26.41 -1.46
CA ILE A 305 -23.60 -25.02 -1.87
C ILE A 305 -24.39 -24.61 -3.12
N LYS A 306 -24.87 -25.56 -3.91
CA LYS A 306 -25.63 -25.27 -5.14
C LYS A 306 -26.92 -24.49 -4.89
N ASP A 307 -27.50 -24.64 -3.71
CA ASP A 307 -28.76 -23.99 -3.33
C ASP A 307 -28.54 -22.60 -2.69
N LEU A 308 -27.29 -22.21 -2.43
CA LEU A 308 -26.96 -20.91 -1.83
C LEU A 308 -26.87 -19.81 -2.88
N SER A 309 -27.35 -18.62 -2.54
CA SER A 309 -27.23 -17.46 -3.42
C SER A 309 -25.75 -17.05 -3.59
N PRO A 310 -25.34 -16.57 -4.78
CA PRO A 310 -23.97 -16.13 -5.03
C PRO A 310 -23.48 -15.06 -4.02
N GLY A 311 -24.38 -14.17 -3.60
CA GLY A 311 -24.07 -13.13 -2.62
C GLY A 311 -23.72 -13.69 -1.24
N ILE A 312 -24.37 -14.75 -0.78
CA ILE A 312 -24.07 -15.39 0.51
C ILE A 312 -22.69 -16.06 0.46
N ILE A 313 -22.36 -16.71 -0.64
CA ILE A 313 -21.05 -17.35 -0.83
C ILE A 313 -19.94 -16.30 -0.81
N MET A 314 -20.13 -15.19 -1.54
CA MET A 314 -19.17 -14.09 -1.56
C MET A 314 -19.00 -13.46 -0.18
N LEU A 315 -20.10 -13.22 0.54
CA LEU A 315 -20.07 -12.65 1.90
C LEU A 315 -19.36 -13.59 2.88
N PHE A 316 -19.62 -14.90 2.79
CA PHE A 316 -18.94 -15.92 3.60
C PHE A 316 -17.42 -15.88 3.38
N PHE A 317 -16.96 -15.92 2.13
CA PHE A 317 -15.53 -15.88 1.84
C PHE A 317 -14.90 -14.55 2.22
N CYS A 318 -15.59 -13.43 2.00
CA CYS A 318 -15.13 -12.11 2.44
C CYS A 318 -14.92 -12.11 3.96
N PHE A 319 -15.94 -12.45 4.74
CA PHE A 319 -15.90 -12.43 6.19
C PHE A 319 -14.89 -13.44 6.76
N ALA A 320 -14.88 -14.68 6.26
CA ALA A 320 -13.91 -15.70 6.67
C ALA A 320 -12.47 -15.26 6.39
N THR A 321 -12.22 -14.66 5.22
CA THR A 321 -10.89 -14.16 4.86
C THR A 321 -10.46 -13.00 5.75
N VAL A 322 -11.35 -12.03 6.01
CA VAL A 322 -11.08 -10.90 6.91
C VAL A 322 -10.77 -11.36 8.34
N LEU A 323 -11.41 -12.42 8.84
CA LEU A 323 -11.10 -12.98 10.15
C LEU A 323 -9.77 -13.73 10.16
N LEU A 324 -9.56 -14.62 9.19
CA LEU A 324 -8.34 -15.43 9.11
C LEU A 324 -7.10 -14.58 8.88
N THR A 325 -7.21 -13.48 8.12
CA THR A 325 -6.09 -12.59 7.83
C THR A 325 -5.63 -11.79 9.05
N GLN A 326 -6.37 -11.81 10.16
CA GLN A 326 -5.91 -11.20 11.43
C GLN A 326 -4.85 -12.06 12.13
N ILE A 327 -4.79 -13.35 11.84
CA ILE A 327 -3.89 -14.31 12.53
C ILE A 327 -2.91 -14.99 11.55
N ILE A 328 -3.23 -15.04 10.26
CA ILE A 328 -2.39 -15.60 9.20
C ILE A 328 -1.82 -14.46 8.35
N ASN A 329 -0.57 -14.62 7.90
CA ASN A 329 0.02 -13.70 6.93
C ASN A 329 -0.86 -13.56 5.67
N ASN A 330 -1.17 -12.32 5.30
CA ASN A 330 -2.08 -11.97 4.19
C ASN A 330 -1.81 -12.75 2.90
N THR A 331 -0.55 -12.77 2.45
CA THR A 331 -0.17 -13.43 1.19
C THR A 331 -0.23 -14.95 1.32
N ALA A 332 0.14 -15.51 2.48
CA ALA A 332 0.06 -16.95 2.71
C ALA A 332 -1.39 -17.45 2.77
N LEU A 333 -2.27 -16.71 3.45
CA LEU A 333 -3.71 -17.00 3.48
C LEU A 333 -4.29 -17.02 2.08
N LEU A 334 -3.94 -16.04 1.25
CA LEU A 334 -4.38 -15.95 -0.14
C LEU A 334 -4.09 -17.24 -0.91
N PHE A 335 -2.87 -17.77 -0.82
CA PHE A 335 -2.48 -18.98 -1.54
C PHE A 335 -3.24 -20.23 -1.10
N ILE A 336 -3.74 -20.25 0.13
CA ILE A 336 -4.54 -21.36 0.67
C ILE A 336 -6.01 -21.20 0.27
N ILE A 337 -6.58 -20.02 0.50
CA ILE A 337 -8.03 -19.82 0.44
C ILE A 337 -8.53 -19.55 -0.99
N MET A 338 -7.71 -18.93 -1.84
CA MET A 338 -8.08 -18.59 -3.22
C MET A 338 -8.42 -19.81 -4.10
N PRO A 339 -7.61 -20.88 -4.17
CA PRO A 339 -7.98 -22.07 -4.96
C PRO A 339 -9.22 -22.77 -4.41
N ILE A 340 -9.44 -22.73 -3.09
CA ILE A 340 -10.65 -23.27 -2.45
C ILE A 340 -11.87 -22.45 -2.86
N ALA A 341 -11.77 -21.12 -2.79
CA ALA A 341 -12.84 -20.20 -3.15
C ALA A 341 -13.22 -20.32 -4.63
N ALA A 342 -12.24 -20.42 -5.52
CA ALA A 342 -12.46 -20.68 -6.94
C ALA A 342 -13.21 -21.99 -7.18
N ARG A 343 -12.80 -23.07 -6.50
CA ARG A 343 -13.49 -24.38 -6.61
C ARG A 343 -14.95 -24.31 -6.15
N VAL A 344 -15.20 -23.65 -5.03
CA VAL A 344 -16.55 -23.48 -4.48
C VAL A 344 -17.42 -22.64 -5.41
N ALA A 345 -16.86 -21.59 -6.02
CA ALA A 345 -17.56 -20.77 -7.02
C ALA A 345 -18.01 -21.61 -8.23
N THR A 346 -17.13 -22.45 -8.78
CA THR A 346 -17.47 -23.37 -9.87
C THR A 346 -18.59 -24.34 -9.48
N LEU A 347 -18.55 -24.89 -8.26
CA LEU A 347 -19.61 -25.79 -7.78
C LEU A 347 -20.96 -25.10 -7.62
N ALA A 348 -20.96 -23.83 -7.25
CA ALA A 348 -22.15 -23.00 -7.10
C ALA A 348 -22.70 -22.44 -8.43
N GLY A 349 -21.98 -22.62 -9.54
CA GLY A 349 -22.34 -22.01 -10.83
C GLY A 349 -22.15 -20.49 -10.87
N VAL A 350 -21.29 -19.95 -10.00
CA VAL A 350 -20.96 -18.51 -9.92
C VAL A 350 -19.66 -18.25 -10.65
N THR A 351 -19.57 -17.13 -11.37
CA THR A 351 -18.33 -16.71 -12.02
C THR A 351 -17.20 -16.59 -11.00
N GLU A 352 -16.15 -17.39 -11.16
CA GLU A 352 -15.05 -17.50 -10.20
C GLU A 352 -14.29 -16.17 -10.01
N PHE A 353 -14.25 -15.36 -11.07
CA PHE A 353 -13.57 -14.06 -11.10
C PHE A 353 -13.97 -13.15 -9.92
N HIS A 354 -15.27 -12.99 -9.65
CA HIS A 354 -15.76 -12.10 -8.59
C HIS A 354 -15.31 -12.56 -7.21
N ILE A 355 -15.36 -13.87 -6.95
CA ILE A 355 -14.96 -14.44 -5.65
C ILE A 355 -13.44 -14.33 -5.47
N ILE A 356 -12.65 -14.54 -6.51
CA ILE A 356 -11.19 -14.41 -6.46
C ILE A 356 -10.78 -12.96 -6.17
N VAL A 357 -11.39 -11.98 -6.85
CA VAL A 357 -11.14 -10.56 -6.58
C VAL A 357 -11.57 -10.18 -5.17
N CYS A 358 -12.75 -10.65 -4.73
CA CYS A 358 -13.24 -10.43 -3.37
C CYS A 358 -12.24 -10.94 -2.33
N VAL A 359 -11.82 -12.21 -2.43
CA VAL A 359 -10.84 -12.82 -1.53
C VAL A 359 -9.51 -12.07 -1.57
N GLY A 360 -9.04 -11.67 -2.76
CA GLY A 360 -7.80 -10.91 -2.93
C GLY A 360 -7.79 -9.58 -2.18
N VAL A 361 -8.86 -8.81 -2.30
CA VAL A 361 -9.02 -7.55 -1.58
C VAL A 361 -9.21 -7.81 -0.08
N SER A 362 -10.04 -8.78 0.31
CA SER A 362 -10.29 -9.13 1.72
C SER A 362 -9.02 -9.55 2.48
N CYS A 363 -8.07 -10.24 1.84
CA CYS A 363 -6.77 -10.58 2.44
C CYS A 363 -5.93 -9.34 2.81
N SER A 364 -6.24 -8.18 2.26
CA SER A 364 -5.53 -6.93 2.55
C SER A 364 -6.13 -6.15 3.72
N LEU A 365 -7.33 -6.53 4.18
CA LEU A 365 -8.10 -5.83 5.22
C LEU A 365 -7.76 -6.36 6.63
N CYS A 366 -6.49 -6.24 7.02
CA CYS A 366 -5.96 -6.72 8.30
C CYS A 366 -5.78 -5.57 9.32
N PHE A 367 -6.86 -5.12 9.97
CA PHE A 367 -6.81 -3.95 10.85
C PHE A 367 -6.75 -4.26 12.35
N LEU A 368 -7.20 -5.44 12.81
CA LEU A 368 -7.47 -5.67 14.24
C LEU A 368 -6.23 -5.97 15.08
N LEU A 369 -5.42 -6.96 14.68
CA LEU A 369 -4.36 -7.49 15.53
C LEU A 369 -2.95 -7.00 15.12
N PRO A 370 -2.05 -6.71 16.07
CA PRO A 370 -0.65 -6.36 15.77
C PRO A 370 0.13 -7.46 15.06
N ILE A 371 -0.27 -8.72 15.25
CA ILE A 371 0.38 -9.87 14.60
C ILE A 371 0.00 -9.99 13.12
N ALA A 372 -1.17 -9.46 12.73
CA ALA A 372 -1.74 -9.60 11.40
C ALA A 372 -0.84 -9.00 10.32
N SER A 373 -0.31 -7.80 10.60
CA SER A 373 0.44 -7.02 9.62
C SER A 373 1.63 -6.31 10.26
N VAL A 374 2.69 -6.12 9.47
CA VAL A 374 3.85 -5.34 9.92
C VAL A 374 3.46 -3.89 10.26
N PRO A 375 2.61 -3.18 9.47
CA PRO A 375 2.11 -1.86 9.85
C PRO A 375 1.47 -1.81 11.24
N ASN A 376 0.60 -2.77 11.59
CA ASN A 376 -0.04 -2.81 12.91
C ASN A 376 0.98 -3.07 14.03
N ARG A 377 1.99 -3.89 13.76
CA ARG A 377 3.11 -4.10 14.68
C ARG A 377 3.93 -2.83 14.90
N ILE A 378 4.16 -2.03 13.86
CA ILE A 378 4.88 -0.77 13.97
C ILE A 378 4.10 0.21 14.86
N MET A 379 2.78 0.30 14.71
CA MET A 379 1.94 1.10 15.62
C MET A 379 2.06 0.64 17.07
N TYR A 380 1.90 -0.66 17.31
CA TYR A 380 1.94 -1.23 18.65
C TYR A 380 3.32 -1.04 19.32
N SER A 381 4.41 -1.21 18.56
CA SER A 381 5.77 -1.17 19.10
C SER A 381 6.41 0.22 19.11
N LYS A 382 6.33 0.97 18.01
CA LYS A 382 6.95 2.30 17.88
C LYS A 382 6.04 3.41 18.38
N ALA A 383 4.77 3.39 17.97
CA ALA A 383 3.80 4.41 18.36
C ALA A 383 3.17 4.12 19.74
N LYS A 384 3.46 2.94 20.32
CA LYS A 384 3.02 2.51 21.66
C LYS A 384 1.50 2.55 21.85
N ILE A 385 0.72 2.32 20.79
CA ILE A 385 -0.74 2.33 20.87
C ILE A 385 -1.22 1.08 21.64
N PRO A 386 -2.08 1.22 22.67
CA PRO A 386 -2.56 0.08 23.44
C PRO A 386 -3.45 -0.82 22.57
N LEU A 387 -3.44 -2.12 22.87
CA LEU A 387 -4.20 -3.11 22.09
C LEU A 387 -5.72 -2.82 22.13
N LYS A 388 -6.21 -2.29 23.24
CA LYS A 388 -7.62 -1.90 23.41
C LYS A 388 -8.08 -0.92 22.33
N ASP A 389 -7.25 0.07 22.01
CA ASP A 389 -7.59 1.14 21.06
C ASP A 389 -7.46 0.68 19.59
N LEU A 390 -6.66 -0.37 19.33
CA LEU A 390 -6.62 -1.02 18.01
C LEU A 390 -7.85 -1.90 17.75
N VAL A 391 -8.43 -2.46 18.81
CA VAL A 391 -9.54 -3.43 18.73
C VAL A 391 -10.91 -2.77 18.96
N SER A 392 -10.97 -1.59 19.59
CA SER A 392 -12.20 -0.80 19.81
C SER A 392 -12.67 -0.08 18.56
#